data_AF-A0A4Q5YG44-F1
#
_entry.id   AF-A0A4Q5YG44-F1
#
_cell.length_a   1.000
_cell.length_b   1.000
_cell.length_c   1.000
_cell.angle_alpha   90.00
_cell.angle_beta   90.00
_cell.angle_gamma   90.00
#
_symmetry.space_group_name_H-M   'P 1'
#
loop_
_entity.id
_entity.type
_entity.pdbx_description
1 polymer ?
#
loop_
_entity_poly.entity_id
_entity_poly.type
_entity_poly.pdbx_seq_one_letter_code
_entity_poly.pdbx_strand_id
1 'polypeptide(L)'
;PSTGLPTKTEQSDLMQAYYGRNGECPMPVISASTPSDCFEAVYEAVRISVQHMTPVIFLSDGYIANGAEPWKFPQSADLKEIEVSFKKGLDPEEPKFLPYLRDEKLVRPWAVPGTPGLEHRIGGLEKEDVTGNVSYDADNHQHMVKVRQAKVDRIAEYIPLQTLDNGPETGDVLVLGWGSTYGAIKSAVAELLAEGKQVAHAHLRYMRPFPRNLGEMLRSYKHVLIPEINNGQLIKIIRDEFLVDARGFNKIKGVPITRTELVHAVKELIG
;
A
#
# COMPACT_ATOMS: atom_id res chain seq x y z
N PRO A 1 -20.77 6.44 7.19
CA PRO A 1 -20.49 7.27 6.00
C PRO A 1 -21.00 8.72 6.20
N SER A 2 -20.68 9.64 5.29
CA SER A 2 -20.93 11.08 5.43
C SER A 2 -20.22 11.64 6.68
N THR A 3 -20.86 12.48 7.50
CA THR A 3 -20.29 12.93 8.79
C THR A 3 -19.87 11.77 9.69
N GLY A 4 -20.57 10.63 9.59
CA GLY A 4 -20.20 9.39 10.28
C GLY A 4 -20.12 9.56 11.80
N LEU A 5 -19.05 9.00 12.38
CA LEU A 5 -18.70 9.09 13.79
C LEU A 5 -17.31 9.73 13.92
N PRO A 6 -17.20 11.07 13.89
CA PRO A 6 -15.90 11.76 13.75
C PRO A 6 -14.86 11.43 14.84
N THR A 7 -15.32 10.97 16.01
CA THR A 7 -14.49 10.66 17.17
C THR A 7 -14.24 9.16 17.36
N LYS A 8 -14.67 8.32 16.41
CA LYS A 8 -14.54 6.86 16.49
C LYS A 8 -13.58 6.34 15.43
N THR A 9 -12.97 5.20 15.71
CA THR A 9 -12.04 4.54 14.78
C THR A 9 -12.81 3.68 13.78
N GLU A 10 -12.38 3.70 12.53
CA GLU A 10 -12.91 2.88 11.45
C GLU A 10 -11.83 2.72 10.36
N GLN A 11 -11.91 1.65 9.59
CA GLN A 11 -10.99 1.34 8.50
C GLN A 11 -11.75 1.21 7.17
N SER A 12 -12.74 2.07 6.94
CA SER A 12 -13.75 1.90 5.88
C SER A 12 -13.49 2.66 4.59
N ASP A 13 -12.30 3.22 4.41
CA ASP A 13 -11.94 4.00 3.22
C ASP A 13 -10.91 3.29 2.30
N LEU A 14 -10.55 2.03 2.57
CA LEU A 14 -9.59 1.28 1.75
C LEU A 14 -10.05 1.14 0.29
N MET A 15 -11.30 0.76 0.04
CA MET A 15 -11.83 0.66 -1.33
C MET A 15 -11.93 2.02 -2.02
N GLN A 16 -12.22 3.10 -1.28
CA GLN A 16 -12.18 4.45 -1.84
C GLN A 16 -10.73 4.82 -2.23
N ALA A 17 -9.75 4.47 -1.41
CA ALA A 17 -8.34 4.67 -1.74
C ALA A 17 -7.88 3.81 -2.94
N TYR A 18 -8.40 2.59 -3.06
CA TYR A 18 -7.98 1.62 -4.07
C TYR A 18 -8.66 1.84 -5.43
N TYR A 19 -9.97 2.10 -5.44
CA TYR A 19 -10.83 2.12 -6.62
C TYR A 19 -11.61 3.42 -6.82
N GLY A 20 -11.54 4.37 -5.87
CA GLY A 20 -12.43 5.53 -5.84
C GLY A 20 -12.11 6.66 -6.83
N ARG A 21 -11.16 6.48 -7.74
CA ARG A 21 -10.78 7.48 -8.76
C ARG A 21 -11.45 7.17 -10.10
N ASN A 22 -11.73 8.20 -10.88
CA ASN A 22 -12.35 8.07 -12.19
C ASN A 22 -11.38 7.51 -13.25
N GLY A 23 -11.82 6.49 -13.99
CA GLY A 23 -11.01 5.77 -14.99
C GLY A 23 -9.91 4.89 -14.38
N GLU A 24 -9.14 4.22 -15.23
CA GLU A 24 -8.03 3.34 -14.86
C GLU A 24 -6.79 4.16 -14.46
N CYS A 25 -6.85 4.72 -13.26
CA CYS A 25 -5.79 5.56 -12.68
C CYS A 25 -5.32 5.00 -11.33
N PRO A 26 -4.60 3.87 -11.35
CA PRO A 26 -4.10 3.22 -10.14
C PRO A 26 -3.14 4.13 -9.38
N MET A 27 -3.07 3.91 -8.08
CA MET A 27 -2.24 4.71 -7.19
C MET A 27 -1.72 3.85 -6.05
N PRO A 28 -0.46 4.02 -5.62
CA PRO A 28 0.04 3.31 -4.46
C PRO A 28 -0.72 3.72 -3.20
N VAL A 29 -0.89 2.74 -2.31
CA VAL A 29 -1.56 2.91 -1.01
C VAL A 29 -0.68 2.30 0.07
N ILE A 30 -0.34 3.11 1.07
CA ILE A 30 0.50 2.75 2.21
C ILE A 30 -0.33 2.93 3.48
N SER A 31 -0.23 2.02 4.45
CA SER A 31 -0.87 2.15 5.76
C SER A 31 0.13 2.06 6.90
N ALA A 32 -0.10 2.82 7.97
CA ALA A 32 0.65 2.70 9.22
C ALA A 32 0.01 1.68 10.17
N SER A 33 0.81 1.03 11.02
CA SER A 33 0.33 0.05 12.00
C SER A 33 0.20 0.58 13.43
N THR A 34 0.99 1.60 13.79
CA THR A 34 1.06 2.18 15.14
C THR A 34 1.39 3.68 15.09
N PRO A 35 1.26 4.43 16.21
CA PRO A 35 1.60 5.85 16.24
C PRO A 35 3.05 6.17 15.86
N SER A 36 4.03 5.39 16.30
CA SER A 36 5.44 5.60 15.92
C SER A 36 5.72 5.18 14.47
N ASP A 37 5.02 4.14 13.98
CA ASP A 37 5.13 3.65 12.60
C ASP A 37 4.68 4.68 11.57
N CYS A 38 3.79 5.61 11.94
CA CYS A 38 3.35 6.71 11.07
C CYS A 38 4.51 7.49 10.45
N PHE A 39 5.58 7.74 11.20
CA PHE A 39 6.73 8.48 10.68
C PHE A 39 7.37 7.73 9.51
N GLU A 40 7.71 6.45 9.72
CA GLU A 40 8.35 5.60 8.72
C GLU A 40 7.42 5.33 7.52
N ALA A 41 6.12 5.13 7.77
CA ALA A 41 5.14 4.90 6.72
C ALA A 41 4.92 6.14 5.83
N VAL A 42 4.93 7.35 6.40
CA VAL A 42 4.87 8.60 5.63
C VAL A 42 6.18 8.84 4.89
N TYR A 43 7.33 8.60 5.52
CA TYR A 43 8.64 8.72 4.86
C TYR A 43 8.72 7.79 3.64
N GLU A 44 8.26 6.55 3.79
CA GLU A 44 8.16 5.57 2.71
C GLU A 44 7.17 6.00 1.61
N ALA A 45 6.01 6.56 1.98
CA ALA A 45 5.05 7.10 1.01
C ALA A 45 5.65 8.26 0.19
N VAL A 46 6.44 9.13 0.82
CA VAL A 46 7.17 10.21 0.12
C VAL A 46 8.24 9.63 -0.80
N ARG A 47 9.02 8.64 -0.34
CA ARG A 47 10.01 7.95 -1.18
C ARG A 47 9.36 7.39 -2.44
N ILE A 48 8.27 6.63 -2.29
CA ILE A 48 7.54 6.05 -3.43
C ILE A 48 6.98 7.15 -4.34
N SER A 49 6.37 8.18 -3.78
CA SER A 49 5.77 9.29 -4.54
C SER A 49 6.79 9.98 -5.44
N VAL A 50 7.96 10.29 -4.88
CA VAL A 50 9.03 11.01 -5.56
C VAL A 50 9.74 10.11 -6.57
N GLN A 51 10.13 8.89 -6.18
CA GLN A 51 10.88 7.97 -7.03
C GLN A 51 10.04 7.38 -8.17
N HIS A 52 8.71 7.25 -8.02
CA HIS A 52 7.81 6.70 -9.03
C HIS A 52 6.91 7.74 -9.71
N MET A 53 7.12 9.03 -9.39
CA MET A 53 6.33 10.17 -9.88
C MET A 53 4.83 9.86 -9.94
N THR A 54 4.28 9.47 -8.80
CA THR A 54 2.87 9.11 -8.65
C THR A 54 2.36 9.67 -7.34
N PRO A 55 1.12 10.19 -7.27
CA PRO A 55 0.51 10.42 -5.97
C PRO A 55 0.47 9.11 -5.18
N VAL A 56 0.48 9.19 -3.84
CA VAL A 56 0.39 8.04 -2.93
C VAL A 56 -0.64 8.37 -1.87
N ILE A 57 -1.56 7.45 -1.58
CA ILE A 57 -2.45 7.58 -0.42
C ILE A 57 -1.76 6.95 0.78
N PHE A 58 -1.67 7.72 1.85
CA PHE A 58 -1.32 7.23 3.18
C PHE A 58 -2.60 7.05 4.01
N LEU A 59 -2.83 5.83 4.50
CA LEU A 59 -3.95 5.46 5.36
C LEU A 59 -3.48 5.32 6.81
N SER A 60 -4.14 6.08 7.68
CA SER A 60 -4.14 5.89 9.13
C SER A 60 -5.59 5.88 9.60
N ASP A 61 -5.83 5.70 10.90
CA ASP A 61 -7.17 5.72 11.46
C ASP A 61 -7.20 6.46 12.81
N GLY A 62 -8.41 6.73 13.30
CA GLY A 62 -8.62 7.47 14.54
C GLY A 62 -8.01 6.80 15.77
N TYR A 63 -7.77 5.49 15.75
CA TYR A 63 -7.13 4.79 16.87
C TYR A 63 -5.62 5.07 16.90
N ILE A 64 -4.95 5.00 15.74
CA ILE A 64 -3.53 5.36 15.62
C ILE A 64 -3.35 6.85 15.91
N ALA A 65 -4.19 7.72 15.34
CA ALA A 65 -4.04 9.17 15.46
C ALA A 65 -4.19 9.69 16.90
N ASN A 66 -5.01 9.03 17.73
CA ASN A 66 -5.18 9.38 19.14
C ASN A 66 -4.32 8.52 20.08
N GLY A 67 -3.59 7.55 19.54
CA GLY A 67 -2.71 6.67 20.30
C GLY A 67 -1.37 7.33 20.59
N ALA A 68 -0.70 6.86 21.65
CA ALA A 68 0.67 7.24 21.97
C ALA A 68 1.45 5.99 22.38
N GLU A 69 2.71 5.93 21.98
CA GLU A 69 3.64 4.88 22.39
C GLU A 69 5.06 5.46 22.53
N PRO A 70 5.94 4.83 23.33
CA PRO A 70 7.34 5.22 23.39
C PRO A 70 7.98 5.17 22.01
N TRP A 71 8.53 6.30 21.56
CA TRP A 71 9.12 6.41 20.23
C TRP A 71 10.57 6.85 20.33
N LYS A 72 11.47 6.04 19.77
CA LYS A 72 12.85 6.43 19.55
C LYS A 72 12.91 7.27 18.28
N PHE A 73 12.98 8.59 18.46
CA PHE A 73 13.06 9.54 17.35
C PHE A 73 14.27 9.24 16.44
N PRO A 74 14.07 9.06 15.13
CA PRO A 74 15.17 8.77 14.19
C PRO A 74 16.02 10.02 13.96
N GLN A 75 17.32 9.85 13.77
CA GLN A 75 18.18 10.95 13.35
C GLN A 75 18.19 11.03 11.82
N SER A 76 18.42 12.22 11.26
CA SER A 76 18.46 12.39 9.78
C SER A 76 19.46 11.47 9.09
N ALA A 77 20.55 11.11 9.77
CA ALA A 77 21.56 10.18 9.27
C ALA A 77 21.09 8.72 9.19
N ASP A 78 20.04 8.36 9.94
CA ASP A 78 19.46 7.01 9.93
C ASP A 78 18.42 6.83 8.81
N LEU A 79 17.98 7.94 8.18
CA LEU A 79 16.95 7.92 7.15
C LEU A 79 17.54 7.49 5.80
N LYS A 80 16.84 6.57 5.12
CA LYS A 80 17.23 6.13 3.78
C LYS A 80 17.11 7.27 2.79
N GLU A 81 18.18 7.55 2.05
CA GLU A 81 18.16 8.59 1.03
C GLU A 81 17.04 8.36 -0.01
N ILE A 82 16.31 9.44 -0.33
CA ILE A 82 15.32 9.45 -1.41
C ILE A 82 16.04 9.92 -2.67
N GLU A 83 16.53 8.97 -3.46
CA GLU A 83 17.23 9.26 -4.71
C GLU A 83 16.30 9.90 -5.74
N VAL A 84 16.70 11.05 -6.31
CA VAL A 84 15.97 11.75 -7.37
C VAL A 84 16.95 12.25 -8.43
N SER A 85 16.63 11.99 -9.70
CA SER A 85 17.39 12.51 -10.84
C SER A 85 16.58 13.59 -11.57
N PHE A 86 17.17 14.79 -11.68
CA PHE A 86 16.60 15.91 -12.43
C PHE A 86 17.31 16.05 -13.76
N LYS A 87 16.55 16.16 -14.85
CA LYS A 87 17.09 16.51 -16.16
C LYS A 87 17.50 17.98 -16.16
N LYS A 88 18.78 18.24 -16.46
CA LYS A 88 19.40 19.57 -16.37
C LYS A 88 19.43 20.33 -17.71
N GLY A 89 19.15 19.64 -18.81
CA GLY A 89 19.17 20.17 -20.17
C GLY A 89 19.01 19.05 -21.18
N LEU A 90 19.13 19.40 -22.46
CA LEU A 90 19.19 18.42 -23.54
C LEU A 90 20.59 17.84 -23.64
N ASP A 91 20.65 16.52 -23.81
CA ASP A 91 21.91 15.87 -24.15
C ASP A 91 22.29 16.22 -25.61
N PRO A 92 23.57 16.22 -26.01
CA PRO A 92 23.99 16.64 -27.36
C PRO A 92 23.31 15.89 -28.51
N GLU A 93 22.91 14.64 -28.25
CA GLU A 93 22.25 13.73 -29.20
C GLU A 93 20.71 13.92 -29.20
N GLU A 94 20.14 14.67 -28.25
CA GLU A 94 18.70 14.86 -28.13
C GLU A 94 18.22 16.07 -28.94
N PRO A 95 17.46 15.86 -30.04
CA PRO A 95 16.98 16.97 -30.85
C PRO A 95 15.91 17.82 -30.16
N LYS A 96 15.20 17.25 -29.19
CA LYS A 96 14.16 17.92 -28.39
C LYS A 96 13.88 17.14 -27.12
N PHE A 97 13.31 17.81 -26.12
CA PHE A 97 12.87 17.17 -24.89
C PHE A 97 11.62 16.30 -25.14
N LEU A 98 11.65 15.07 -24.64
CA LEU A 98 10.54 14.11 -24.71
C LEU A 98 9.97 13.88 -23.30
N PRO A 99 8.98 14.68 -22.87
CA PRO A 99 8.51 14.74 -21.48
C PRO A 99 7.79 13.47 -20.99
N TYR A 100 7.43 12.56 -21.90
CA TYR A 100 6.77 11.29 -21.61
C TYR A 100 7.66 10.10 -21.99
N LEU A 101 8.93 10.33 -22.35
CA LEU A 101 9.92 9.26 -22.42
C LEU A 101 10.09 8.67 -21.03
N ARG A 102 10.05 7.34 -20.92
CA ARG A 102 10.02 6.63 -19.65
C ARG A 102 11.27 5.79 -19.46
N ASP A 103 11.72 5.73 -18.21
CA ASP A 103 12.79 4.84 -17.77
C ASP A 103 12.27 3.40 -17.50
N GLU A 104 13.13 2.54 -16.97
CA GLU A 104 12.79 1.18 -16.57
C GLU A 104 11.71 1.10 -15.48
N LYS A 105 11.52 2.15 -14.68
CA LYS A 105 10.45 2.27 -13.68
C LYS A 105 9.15 2.79 -14.29
N LEU A 106 9.11 3.06 -15.59
CA LEU A 106 8.02 3.74 -16.30
C LEU A 106 7.80 5.18 -15.83
N VAL A 107 8.84 5.78 -15.26
CA VAL A 107 8.87 7.14 -14.73
C VAL A 107 9.43 8.07 -15.79
N ARG A 108 8.82 9.25 -15.91
CA ARG A 108 9.25 10.28 -16.85
C ARG A 108 10.42 11.09 -16.25
N PRO A 109 11.25 11.76 -17.05
CA PRO A 109 12.28 12.65 -16.52
C PRO A 109 11.68 13.81 -15.72
N TRP A 110 12.30 14.12 -14.58
CA TRP A 110 12.01 15.33 -13.81
C TRP A 110 12.64 16.54 -14.50
N ALA A 111 11.82 17.39 -15.10
CA ALA A 111 12.24 18.69 -15.61
C ALA A 111 11.72 19.79 -14.67
N VAL A 112 12.64 20.60 -14.12
CA VAL A 112 12.29 21.71 -13.23
C VAL A 112 11.74 22.86 -14.09
N PRO A 113 10.59 23.46 -13.72
CA PRO A 113 10.08 24.63 -14.42
C PRO A 113 11.12 25.76 -14.50
N GLY A 114 11.33 26.30 -15.70
CA GLY A 114 12.33 27.34 -15.98
C GLY A 114 13.68 26.82 -16.47
N THR A 115 13.90 25.51 -16.57
CA THR A 115 15.10 24.95 -17.21
C THR A 115 15.05 25.14 -18.73
N PRO A 116 16.01 25.87 -19.35
CA PRO A 116 16.02 26.10 -20.79
C PRO A 116 16.10 24.80 -21.61
N GLY A 117 15.33 24.72 -22.70
CA GLY A 117 15.31 23.57 -23.61
C GLY A 117 14.48 22.38 -23.14
N LEU A 118 13.90 22.46 -21.93
CA LEU A 118 13.00 21.46 -21.37
C LEU A 118 11.54 21.95 -21.32
N GLU A 119 11.16 22.88 -22.18
CA GLU A 119 9.80 23.42 -22.23
C GLU A 119 8.81 22.32 -22.64
N HIS A 120 7.80 22.06 -21.81
CA HIS A 120 6.82 21.01 -22.06
C HIS A 120 5.47 21.30 -21.38
N ARG A 121 4.45 20.53 -21.77
CA ARG A 121 3.08 20.64 -21.24
C ARG A 121 2.66 19.35 -20.56
N ILE A 122 2.47 19.42 -19.24
CA ILE A 122 1.78 18.38 -18.46
C ILE A 122 0.32 18.81 -18.30
N GLY A 123 -0.62 17.87 -18.47
CA GLY A 123 -2.04 18.15 -18.32
C GLY A 123 -2.85 16.87 -18.18
N GLY A 124 -4.16 17.03 -17.93
CA GLY A 124 -5.07 15.91 -17.66
C GLY A 124 -5.67 15.23 -18.90
N LEU A 125 -5.51 15.82 -20.10
CA LEU A 125 -5.89 15.15 -21.35
C LEU A 125 -4.95 13.98 -21.63
N GLU A 126 -5.46 12.94 -22.29
CA GLU A 126 -4.63 11.81 -22.71
C GLU A 126 -3.47 12.28 -23.59
N LYS A 127 -2.32 11.66 -23.38
CA LYS A 127 -1.07 12.06 -24.01
C LYS A 127 -0.51 10.94 -24.86
N GLU A 128 0.02 11.33 -26.01
CA GLU A 128 0.86 10.47 -26.84
C GLU A 128 2.08 10.01 -26.04
N ASP A 129 2.38 8.71 -26.09
CA ASP A 129 3.59 8.17 -25.50
C ASP A 129 4.83 8.90 -26.03
N VAL A 130 5.86 9.00 -25.19
CA VAL A 130 7.13 9.69 -25.49
C VAL A 130 7.01 11.22 -25.64
N THR A 131 6.17 11.73 -26.54
CA THR A 131 6.12 13.14 -26.91
C THR A 131 5.34 14.01 -25.93
N GLY A 132 4.29 13.48 -25.29
CA GLY A 132 3.41 14.26 -24.42
C GLY A 132 2.40 15.17 -25.13
N ASN A 133 2.25 15.04 -26.46
CA ASN A 133 1.21 15.73 -27.22
C ASN A 133 -0.18 15.20 -26.86
N VAL A 134 -1.23 15.99 -27.06
CA VAL A 134 -2.60 15.49 -26.86
C VAL A 134 -2.88 14.42 -27.93
N SER A 135 -3.39 13.27 -27.50
CA SER A 135 -3.75 12.18 -28.41
C SER A 135 -5.17 11.68 -28.10
N TYR A 136 -5.92 11.40 -29.17
CA TYR A 136 -7.23 10.75 -29.14
C TYR A 136 -7.19 9.38 -29.83
N ASP A 137 -5.99 8.91 -30.16
CA ASP A 137 -5.79 7.62 -30.80
C ASP A 137 -6.11 6.47 -29.82
N ALA A 138 -6.87 5.49 -30.31
CA ALA A 138 -7.41 4.41 -29.47
C ALA A 138 -6.31 3.48 -28.95
N ASP A 139 -5.34 3.13 -29.80
CA ASP A 139 -4.24 2.24 -29.44
C ASP A 139 -3.30 2.92 -28.44
N ASN A 140 -3.00 4.20 -28.65
CA ASN A 140 -2.27 5.01 -27.68
C ASN A 140 -2.99 5.06 -26.33
N HIS A 141 -4.31 5.27 -26.32
CA HIS A 141 -5.08 5.30 -25.08
C HIS A 141 -4.99 3.95 -24.32
N GLN A 142 -5.21 2.83 -25.01
CA GLN A 142 -5.10 1.50 -24.41
C GLN A 142 -3.69 1.23 -23.87
N HIS A 143 -2.65 1.57 -24.64
CA HIS A 143 -1.25 1.45 -24.23
C HIS A 143 -0.98 2.28 -22.97
N MET A 144 -1.35 3.56 -22.98
CA MET A 144 -1.10 4.48 -21.87
C MET A 144 -1.87 4.10 -20.59
N VAL A 145 -3.09 3.55 -20.71
CA VAL A 145 -3.82 2.94 -19.58
C VAL A 145 -3.01 1.80 -18.97
N LYS A 146 -2.54 0.84 -19.78
CA LYS A 146 -1.75 -0.30 -19.31
C LYS A 146 -0.40 0.12 -18.73
N VAL A 147 0.26 1.13 -19.31
CA VAL A 147 1.52 1.68 -18.80
C VAL A 147 1.35 2.31 -17.43
N ARG A 148 0.24 3.03 -17.17
CA ARG A 148 -0.06 3.60 -15.84
C ARG A 148 -0.23 2.51 -14.79
N GLN A 149 -0.92 1.42 -15.14
CA GLN A 149 -1.07 0.24 -14.28
C GLN A 149 0.26 -0.45 -14.02
N ALA A 150 1.01 -0.80 -15.07
CA ALA A 150 2.32 -1.41 -14.94
C ALA A 150 3.30 -0.56 -14.11
N LYS A 151 3.24 0.77 -14.20
CA LYS A 151 4.07 1.68 -13.37
C LYS A 151 3.79 1.50 -11.88
N VAL A 152 2.51 1.40 -11.50
CA VAL A 152 2.12 1.21 -10.09
C VAL A 152 2.50 -0.19 -9.63
N ASP A 153 2.27 -1.21 -10.45
CA ASP A 153 2.58 -2.61 -10.10
C ASP A 153 4.09 -2.83 -9.92
N ARG A 154 4.91 -2.18 -10.76
CA ARG A 154 6.38 -2.25 -10.70
C ARG A 154 6.96 -1.74 -9.38
N ILE A 155 6.22 -0.96 -8.58
CA ILE A 155 6.64 -0.56 -7.23
C ILE A 155 6.87 -1.79 -6.33
N ALA A 156 6.19 -2.92 -6.59
CA ALA A 156 6.41 -4.18 -5.89
C ALA A 156 7.85 -4.71 -5.99
N GLU A 157 8.61 -4.30 -7.00
CA GLU A 157 10.03 -4.63 -7.19
C GLU A 157 10.97 -3.78 -6.32
N TYR A 158 10.49 -2.63 -5.83
CA TYR A 158 11.27 -1.63 -5.09
C TYR A 158 10.82 -1.45 -3.63
N ILE A 159 9.95 -2.34 -3.14
CA ILE A 159 9.52 -2.42 -1.75
C ILE A 159 9.99 -3.73 -1.12
N PRO A 160 10.18 -3.78 0.21
CA PRO A 160 10.50 -5.01 0.92
C PRO A 160 9.45 -6.10 0.69
N LEU A 161 9.89 -7.36 0.75
CA LEU A 161 8.99 -8.51 0.84
C LEU A 161 8.17 -8.44 2.14
N GLN A 162 6.98 -9.03 2.11
CA GLN A 162 6.19 -9.20 3.32
C GLN A 162 6.92 -10.16 4.27
N THR A 163 7.02 -9.77 5.54
CA THR A 163 7.56 -10.59 6.62
C THR A 163 6.46 -10.95 7.62
N LEU A 164 6.71 -11.99 8.42
CA LEU A 164 5.91 -12.28 9.61
C LEU A 164 6.33 -11.36 10.76
N ASP A 165 5.37 -10.97 11.58
CA ASP A 165 5.63 -10.29 12.86
C ASP A 165 5.93 -11.32 13.96
N ASN A 166 5.14 -12.38 14.04
CA ASN A 166 5.38 -13.54 14.91
C ASN A 166 4.69 -14.81 14.38
N GLY A 167 5.15 -15.97 14.86
CA GLY A 167 4.67 -17.29 14.46
C GLY A 167 5.51 -17.99 13.39
N PRO A 168 5.18 -19.26 13.05
CA PRO A 168 5.92 -20.07 12.09
C PRO A 168 5.63 -19.66 10.64
N GLU A 169 6.52 -20.00 9.70
CA GLU A 169 6.34 -19.71 8.25
C GLU A 169 5.20 -20.48 7.57
N THR A 170 4.77 -21.60 8.17
CA THR A 170 3.66 -22.44 7.74
C THR A 170 2.84 -22.84 8.97
N GLY A 171 1.54 -23.06 8.81
CA GLY A 171 0.69 -23.43 9.94
C GLY A 171 -0.79 -23.57 9.60
N ASP A 172 -1.61 -23.61 10.64
CA ASP A 172 -3.06 -23.74 10.52
C ASP A 172 -3.70 -22.41 10.11
N VAL A 173 -3.29 -21.30 10.73
CA VAL A 173 -3.92 -19.98 10.51
C VAL A 173 -2.87 -18.87 10.35
N LEU A 174 -2.99 -18.10 9.29
CA LEU A 174 -2.35 -16.78 9.17
C LEU A 174 -3.37 -15.69 9.48
N VAL A 175 -3.11 -14.87 10.48
CA VAL A 175 -3.87 -13.65 10.73
C VAL A 175 -3.19 -12.50 9.97
N LEU A 176 -3.84 -12.02 8.91
CA LEU A 176 -3.35 -10.95 8.05
C LEU A 176 -4.02 -9.63 8.42
N GLY A 177 -3.27 -8.77 9.11
CA GLY A 177 -3.73 -7.46 9.58
C GLY A 177 -3.31 -6.30 8.68
N TRP A 178 -3.94 -5.14 8.93
CA TRP A 178 -3.51 -3.83 8.43
C TRP A 178 -4.03 -2.72 9.35
N GLY A 179 -3.41 -1.53 9.29
CA GLY A 179 -3.82 -0.39 10.12
C GLY A 179 -3.71 -0.65 11.64
N SER A 180 -4.60 -0.04 12.43
CA SER A 180 -4.63 -0.16 13.91
C SER A 180 -4.88 -1.55 14.49
N THR A 181 -5.23 -2.56 13.68
CA THR A 181 -5.49 -3.91 14.17
C THR A 181 -4.23 -4.62 14.69
N TYR A 182 -3.04 -4.10 14.36
CA TYR A 182 -1.72 -4.67 14.66
C TYR A 182 -1.58 -5.16 16.11
N GLY A 183 -1.82 -4.29 17.09
CA GLY A 183 -1.58 -4.62 18.50
C GLY A 183 -2.50 -5.73 19.03
N ALA A 184 -3.75 -5.75 18.56
CA ALA A 184 -4.72 -6.78 18.95
C ALA A 184 -4.33 -8.14 18.35
N ILE A 185 -3.94 -8.16 17.07
CA ILE A 185 -3.51 -9.37 16.38
C ILE A 185 -2.24 -9.91 17.01
N LYS A 186 -1.20 -9.07 17.17
CA LYS A 186 0.08 -9.47 17.76
C LYS A 186 -0.10 -10.14 19.13
N SER A 187 -0.95 -9.55 19.97
CA SER A 187 -1.24 -10.08 21.31
C SER A 187 -2.04 -11.39 21.26
N ALA A 188 -3.02 -11.52 20.36
CA ALA A 188 -3.81 -12.74 20.19
C ALA A 188 -2.96 -13.91 19.67
N VAL A 189 -2.12 -13.64 18.65
CA VAL A 189 -1.22 -14.66 18.08
C VAL A 189 -0.17 -15.09 19.10
N ALA A 190 0.41 -14.16 19.88
CA ALA A 190 1.36 -14.50 20.93
C ALA A 190 0.75 -15.43 22.01
N GLU A 191 -0.50 -15.20 22.42
CA GLU A 191 -1.21 -16.10 23.33
C GLU A 191 -1.43 -17.48 22.72
N LEU A 192 -1.94 -17.54 21.49
CA LEU A 192 -2.21 -18.80 20.80
C LEU A 192 -0.93 -19.62 20.59
N LEU A 193 0.20 -18.95 20.31
CA LEU A 193 1.51 -19.59 20.23
C LEU A 193 1.96 -20.15 21.60
N ALA A 194 1.71 -19.43 22.70
CA ALA A 194 1.99 -19.92 24.05
C ALA A 194 1.12 -21.13 24.43
N GLU A 195 -0.07 -21.26 23.84
CA GLU A 195 -0.93 -22.45 23.93
C GLU A 195 -0.51 -23.59 22.97
N GLY A 196 0.55 -23.41 22.18
CA GLY A 196 1.07 -24.41 21.24
C GLY A 196 0.30 -24.52 19.93
N LYS A 197 -0.51 -23.50 19.57
CA LYS A 197 -1.24 -23.46 18.29
C LYS A 197 -0.31 -23.00 17.15
N GLN A 198 -0.53 -23.53 15.94
CA GLN A 198 0.25 -23.15 14.74
C GLN A 198 -0.39 -21.92 14.05
N VAL A 199 -0.21 -20.74 14.65
CA VAL A 199 -0.79 -19.49 14.17
C VAL A 199 0.32 -18.46 13.91
N ALA A 200 0.21 -17.70 12.83
CA ALA A 200 1.14 -16.64 12.49
C ALA A 200 0.44 -15.28 12.26
N HIS A 201 1.22 -14.21 12.36
CA HIS A 201 0.81 -12.84 12.12
C HIS A 201 1.62 -12.25 10.98
N ALA A 202 0.95 -11.73 9.95
CA ALA A 202 1.53 -10.80 9.00
C ALA A 202 0.73 -9.49 9.03
N HIS A 203 1.40 -8.35 8.93
CA HIS A 203 0.75 -7.05 8.92
C HIS A 203 1.17 -6.24 7.71
N LEU A 204 0.19 -5.76 6.95
CA LEU A 204 0.42 -5.07 5.69
C LEU A 204 0.71 -3.59 5.92
N ARG A 205 1.85 -3.14 5.37
CA ARG A 205 2.16 -1.72 5.15
C ARG A 205 1.80 -1.30 3.72
N TYR A 206 2.19 -2.11 2.75
CA TYR A 206 1.98 -1.84 1.32
C TYR A 206 0.64 -2.45 0.90
N MET A 207 -0.39 -1.61 0.82
CA MET A 207 -1.74 -2.02 0.45
C MET A 207 -1.90 -2.07 -1.06
N ARG A 208 -1.17 -1.21 -1.79
CA ARG A 208 -1.09 -1.23 -3.25
C ARG A 208 0.25 -0.66 -3.75
N PRO A 209 0.98 -1.37 -4.64
CA PRO A 209 0.85 -2.81 -4.85
C PRO A 209 1.19 -3.58 -3.56
N PHE A 210 0.74 -4.83 -3.47
CA PHE A 210 1.18 -5.71 -2.39
C PHE A 210 2.64 -6.15 -2.59
N PRO A 211 3.35 -6.56 -1.53
CA PRO A 211 4.65 -7.21 -1.67
C PRO A 211 4.53 -8.47 -2.53
N ARG A 212 5.50 -8.67 -3.44
CA ARG A 212 5.44 -9.74 -4.46
C ARG A 212 5.33 -11.17 -3.92
N ASN A 213 5.77 -11.41 -2.69
CA ASN A 213 5.69 -12.72 -2.03
C ASN A 213 4.39 -12.94 -1.25
N LEU A 214 3.48 -11.97 -1.19
CA LEU A 214 2.27 -12.08 -0.38
C LEU A 214 1.43 -13.30 -0.79
N GLY A 215 1.20 -13.49 -2.09
CA GLY A 215 0.41 -14.62 -2.59
C GLY A 215 0.99 -16.00 -2.22
N GLU A 216 2.32 -16.14 -2.19
CA GLU A 216 2.98 -17.37 -1.72
C GLU A 216 2.80 -17.55 -0.23
N MET A 217 3.03 -16.49 0.56
CA MET A 217 2.83 -16.49 2.01
C MET A 217 1.40 -16.89 2.39
N LEU A 218 0.38 -16.36 1.72
CA LEU A 218 -1.02 -16.68 2.01
C LEU A 218 -1.34 -18.18 1.80
N ARG A 219 -0.69 -18.82 0.82
CA ARG A 219 -0.93 -20.23 0.48
C ARG A 219 -0.19 -21.21 1.40
N SER A 220 0.75 -20.72 2.20
CA SER A 220 1.49 -21.51 3.19
C SER A 220 0.68 -21.88 4.44
N TYR A 221 -0.57 -21.44 4.54
CA TYR A 221 -1.46 -21.68 5.68
C TYR A 221 -2.79 -22.29 5.23
N LYS A 222 -3.37 -23.14 6.08
CA LYS A 222 -4.67 -23.77 5.80
C LYS A 222 -5.81 -22.75 5.78
N HIS A 223 -5.72 -21.76 6.66
CA HIS A 223 -6.69 -20.68 6.76
C HIS A 223 -5.98 -19.33 6.80
N VAL A 224 -6.60 -18.33 6.16
CA VAL A 224 -6.20 -16.92 6.29
C VAL A 224 -7.35 -16.18 6.95
N LEU A 225 -7.11 -15.55 8.10
CA LEU A 225 -8.07 -14.71 8.81
C LEU A 225 -7.70 -13.24 8.62
N ILE A 226 -8.64 -12.42 8.17
CA ILE A 226 -8.45 -10.99 7.95
C ILE A 226 -9.38 -10.22 8.90
N PRO A 227 -8.87 -9.77 10.05
CA PRO A 227 -9.62 -8.90 10.95
C PRO A 227 -9.57 -7.45 10.47
N GLU A 228 -10.75 -6.82 10.35
CA GLU A 228 -10.84 -5.44 9.86
C GLU A 228 -12.00 -4.66 10.51
N ILE A 229 -11.77 -3.37 10.80
CA ILE A 229 -12.77 -2.46 11.41
C ILE A 229 -13.62 -1.83 10.29
N ASN A 230 -14.14 -2.68 9.41
CA ASN A 230 -15.03 -2.33 8.31
C ASN A 230 -15.81 -3.61 7.89
N ASN A 231 -16.54 -3.58 6.76
CA ASN A 231 -17.32 -4.73 6.26
C ASN A 231 -16.61 -5.60 5.20
N GLY A 232 -15.33 -5.88 5.39
CA GLY A 232 -14.56 -6.77 4.52
C GLY A 232 -14.04 -6.09 3.25
N GLN A 233 -13.30 -5.01 3.35
CA GLN A 233 -12.66 -4.35 2.20
C GLN A 233 -11.37 -5.05 1.78
N LEU A 234 -10.47 -5.33 2.74
CA LEU A 234 -9.19 -5.97 2.43
C LEU A 234 -9.41 -7.40 1.93
N ILE A 235 -10.27 -8.17 2.59
CA ILE A 235 -10.59 -9.53 2.17
C ILE A 235 -11.08 -9.63 0.71
N LYS A 236 -11.87 -8.65 0.24
CA LYS A 236 -12.35 -8.64 -1.14
C LYS A 236 -11.18 -8.48 -2.11
N ILE A 237 -10.26 -7.57 -1.83
CA ILE A 237 -9.06 -7.34 -2.64
C ILE A 237 -8.14 -8.56 -2.60
N ILE A 238 -7.89 -9.14 -1.43
CA ILE A 238 -7.03 -10.33 -1.30
C ILE A 238 -7.59 -11.53 -2.08
N ARG A 239 -8.91 -11.75 -2.04
CA ARG A 239 -9.56 -12.82 -2.79
C ARG A 239 -9.50 -12.60 -4.29
N ASP A 240 -9.66 -11.35 -4.74
CA ASP A 240 -9.58 -10.95 -6.14
C ASP A 240 -8.17 -11.18 -6.71
N GLU A 241 -7.14 -10.71 -6.01
CA GLU A 241 -5.75 -10.75 -6.47
C GLU A 241 -5.11 -12.15 -6.36
N PHE A 242 -5.42 -12.92 -5.31
CA PHE A 242 -4.67 -14.16 -5.00
C PHE A 242 -5.48 -15.45 -5.08
N LEU A 243 -6.81 -15.36 -5.24
CA LEU A 243 -7.74 -16.51 -5.27
C LEU A 243 -7.60 -17.43 -4.04
N VAL A 244 -7.36 -16.85 -2.86
CA VAL A 244 -7.27 -17.56 -1.58
C VAL A 244 -8.61 -17.49 -0.84
N ASP A 245 -9.07 -18.58 -0.22
CA ASP A 245 -10.27 -18.59 0.64
C ASP A 245 -10.01 -17.94 2.01
N ALA A 246 -9.62 -16.67 2.00
CA ALA A 246 -9.46 -15.87 3.22
C ALA A 246 -10.82 -15.71 3.92
N ARG A 247 -10.86 -15.64 5.24
CA ARG A 247 -12.06 -15.49 6.09
C ARG A 247 -11.99 -14.14 6.80
N GLY A 248 -13.11 -13.42 6.84
CA GLY A 248 -13.14 -12.07 7.40
C GLY A 248 -13.61 -12.08 8.84
N PHE A 249 -12.95 -11.30 9.70
CA PHE A 249 -13.46 -10.93 11.02
C PHE A 249 -13.77 -9.44 11.04
N ASN A 250 -15.02 -9.10 10.75
CA ASN A 250 -15.44 -7.72 10.46
C ASN A 250 -16.08 -7.08 11.69
N LYS A 251 -15.56 -5.94 12.16
CA LYS A 251 -16.12 -5.19 13.30
C LYS A 251 -16.51 -3.78 12.90
N ILE A 252 -17.81 -3.55 12.72
CA ILE A 252 -18.37 -2.26 12.28
C ILE A 252 -19.09 -1.58 13.45
N LYS A 253 -18.35 -1.35 14.55
CA LYS A 253 -18.91 -0.84 15.81
C LYS A 253 -18.26 0.47 16.29
N GLY A 254 -17.39 1.08 15.47
CA GLY A 254 -16.65 2.30 15.84
C GLY A 254 -15.69 2.11 17.02
N VAL A 255 -15.31 0.86 17.32
CA VAL A 255 -14.42 0.50 18.43
C VAL A 255 -13.41 -0.54 17.94
N PRO A 256 -12.20 -0.57 18.53
CA PRO A 256 -11.16 -1.52 18.15
C PRO A 256 -11.60 -2.98 18.30
N ILE A 257 -10.98 -3.85 17.52
CA ILE A 257 -11.00 -5.29 17.75
C ILE A 257 -10.14 -5.60 18.97
N THR A 258 -10.64 -6.47 19.86
CA THR A 258 -9.92 -6.88 21.06
C THR A 258 -9.16 -8.18 20.84
N ARG A 259 -8.10 -8.39 21.64
CA ARG A 259 -7.36 -9.66 21.69
C ARG A 259 -8.29 -10.86 21.90
N THR A 260 -9.17 -10.79 22.90
CA THR A 260 -10.07 -11.91 23.27
C THR A 260 -10.99 -12.32 22.13
N GLU A 261 -11.54 -11.34 21.40
CA GLU A 261 -12.36 -11.60 20.22
C GLU A 261 -11.57 -12.40 19.16
N LEU A 262 -10.33 -12.00 18.87
CA LEU A 262 -9.49 -12.66 17.87
C LEU A 262 -9.09 -14.08 18.30
N VAL A 263 -8.72 -14.28 19.56
CA VAL A 263 -8.36 -15.60 20.10
C VAL A 263 -9.52 -16.57 19.95
N HIS A 264 -10.74 -16.12 20.26
CA HIS A 264 -11.93 -16.95 20.08
C HIS A 264 -12.18 -17.28 18.60
N ALA A 265 -12.15 -16.28 17.72
CA ALA A 265 -12.35 -16.49 16.28
C ALA A 265 -11.31 -17.45 15.67
N VAL A 266 -10.04 -17.35 16.08
CA VAL A 266 -8.99 -18.27 15.60
C VAL A 266 -9.19 -19.68 16.15
N LYS A 267 -9.60 -19.83 17.41
CA LYS A 267 -9.92 -21.16 17.99
C LYS A 267 -11.08 -21.82 17.24
N GLU A 268 -12.14 -21.09 16.94
CA GLU A 268 -13.27 -21.59 16.14
C GLU A 268 -12.86 -22.03 14.74
N LEU A 269 -11.87 -21.37 14.12
CA LEU A 269 -11.34 -21.75 12.81
C LEU A 269 -10.54 -23.06 12.84
N ILE A 270 -9.84 -23.32 13.95
CA ILE A 270 -8.98 -24.51 14.08
C ILE A 270 -9.77 -25.74 14.56
N GLY A 271 -10.91 -25.54 15.23
CA GLY A 271 -11.71 -26.61 15.86
C GLY A 271 -11.34 -26.80 17.32
#